data_AF-A0A4Q4RFE9-F1
#
_entry.id   AF-A0A4Q4RFE9-F1
#
_cell.length_a   1.000
_cell.length_b   1.000
_cell.length_c   1.000
_cell.angle_alpha   90.00
_cell.angle_beta   90.00
_cell.angle_gamma   90.00
#
_symmetry.space_group_name_H-M   'P 1'
#
loop_
_entity.id
_entity.type
_entity.pdbx_description
1 polymer ?
#
loop_
_entity_poly.entity_id
_entity_poly.type
_entity_poly.pdbx_seq_one_letter_code
_entity_poly.pdbx_strand_id
1 'polypeptide(L)'
;MSQLVVRPGRNAARQAKKLKEIRKVKNAITWHERERKKRQELKQERWDSKQAVIQRIMWEHEHVKGVRKQALANAKEDWKLGPLRPNRAIGPDAEKYGALKAAQIQKPEIPVKTQKTRNAVREKKGLELEYPLVVDDKKYFPIVKDDRVVILKGKDAGKIGTVQELVPRTHEVVVKDMNMQYFDTAVFNAAAEGMGPKIENALPMPLDNVRLVVPAEIQKGGKKCFEDVVVEKIFMERHTTGIDPYTGTDYGDSEIPEAHQYDPRTGLPIFHRYIAGTRQRLEWPWEREEEIKDIDITKESETDKQTWLRKTIASISQPLTSLSRWRSKNNEDRAQQDASKDLATGSIEEKFSEIQRMEQDRFKAATPRSMDPNYPGAYDVDTTRNIVEGSESMAYTLVAPPFPDTLGEELRGDIHEFSIKSKKERGPDAPRPIKIARHSEQGVLAREIAKQQQRAADAMKTPMQLRWELEHQKKVQSQKEKPLVDQESLLAALGQHMQKSATKPYLGKKQISSQTADLD
;
A
#
# COMPACT_ATOMS: atom_id res chain seq x y z
N MET A 1 2.91 37.34 -72.64
CA MET A 1 1.77 37.14 -71.73
C MET A 1 2.31 36.79 -70.35
N SER A 2 2.05 37.65 -69.36
CA SER A 2 2.60 37.58 -68.00
C SER A 2 2.02 36.41 -67.20
N GLN A 3 2.81 35.38 -66.92
CA GLN A 3 2.45 34.37 -65.91
C GLN A 3 2.78 34.89 -64.51
N LEU A 4 1.72 35.20 -63.78
CA LEU A 4 1.73 35.62 -62.38
C LEU A 4 2.40 34.57 -61.50
N VAL A 5 3.61 34.87 -61.04
CA VAL A 5 4.33 34.11 -60.01
C VAL A 5 3.59 34.30 -58.67
N VAL A 6 2.89 33.26 -58.21
CA VAL A 6 2.18 33.25 -56.93
C VAL A 6 3.20 33.14 -55.79
N ARG A 7 3.58 34.28 -55.21
CA ARG A 7 4.27 34.35 -53.90
C ARG A 7 3.42 33.60 -52.87
N PRO A 8 3.99 32.88 -51.88
CA PRO A 8 3.21 32.49 -50.70
C PRO A 8 2.69 33.79 -50.09
N GLY A 9 1.40 34.05 -50.27
CA GLY A 9 0.84 35.37 -50.00
C GLY A 9 1.14 35.78 -48.55
N ARG A 10 1.25 37.09 -48.28
CA ARG A 10 1.30 37.66 -46.91
C ARG A 10 0.31 36.99 -45.94
N ASN A 11 -0.77 36.42 -46.47
CA ASN A 11 -1.77 35.64 -45.79
C ASN A 11 -1.25 34.34 -45.13
N ALA A 12 -0.34 33.59 -45.75
CA ALA A 12 0.18 32.34 -45.19
C ALA A 12 1.09 32.59 -43.95
N ALA A 13 1.96 33.60 -44.02
CA ALA A 13 2.79 34.01 -42.88
C ALA A 13 1.93 34.57 -41.72
N ARG A 14 0.88 35.35 -42.04
CA ARG A 14 -0.10 35.83 -41.07
C ARG A 14 -0.89 34.68 -40.42
N GLN A 15 -1.30 33.68 -41.20
CA GLN A 15 -1.97 32.48 -40.69
C GLN A 15 -1.05 31.68 -39.75
N ALA A 16 0.22 31.48 -40.12
CA ALA A 16 1.18 30.80 -39.24
C ALA A 16 1.42 31.56 -37.92
N LYS A 17 1.49 32.90 -37.95
CA LYS A 17 1.58 33.73 -36.74
C LYS A 17 0.31 33.60 -35.88
N LYS A 18 -0.87 33.68 -36.50
CA LYS A 18 -2.17 33.48 -35.83
C LYS A 18 -2.26 32.10 -35.18
N LEU A 19 -1.81 31.04 -35.85
CA LEU A 19 -1.78 29.68 -35.30
C LEU A 19 -0.82 29.54 -34.11
N LYS A 20 0.34 30.21 -34.13
CA LYS A 20 1.26 30.27 -32.98
C LYS A 20 0.63 30.98 -31.79
N GLU A 21 -0.04 32.10 -32.02
CA GLU A 21 -0.77 32.85 -30.99
C GLU A 21 -1.91 32.02 -30.40
N ILE A 22 -2.72 31.36 -31.25
CA ILE A 22 -3.76 30.42 -30.81
C ILE A 22 -3.16 29.30 -29.96
N ARG A 23 -2.03 28.70 -30.36
CA ARG A 23 -1.36 27.66 -29.58
C ARG A 23 -0.87 28.18 -28.24
N LYS A 24 -0.32 29.40 -28.18
CA LYS A 24 0.11 30.05 -26.93
C LYS A 24 -1.07 30.25 -25.98
N VAL A 25 -2.21 30.75 -26.49
CA VAL A 25 -3.43 30.95 -25.70
C VAL A 25 -4.01 29.62 -25.22
N LYS A 26 -4.10 28.61 -26.09
CA LYS A 26 -4.56 27.26 -25.71
C LYS A 26 -3.71 26.67 -24.59
N ASN A 27 -2.38 26.75 -24.71
CA ASN A 27 -1.47 26.27 -23.67
C ASN A 27 -1.67 27.03 -22.34
N ALA A 28 -1.86 28.36 -22.39
CA ALA A 28 -2.15 29.16 -21.20
C ALA A 28 -3.48 28.74 -20.55
N ILE A 29 -4.53 28.52 -21.33
CA ILE A 29 -5.83 28.02 -20.84
C ILE A 29 -5.64 26.66 -20.15
N THR A 30 -4.98 25.70 -20.79
CA THR A 30 -4.75 24.38 -20.19
C THR A 30 -3.93 24.45 -18.90
N TRP A 31 -2.97 25.39 -18.82
CA TRP A 31 -2.18 25.61 -17.61
C TRP A 31 -3.05 26.19 -16.49
N HIS A 32 -3.86 27.20 -16.77
CA HIS A 32 -4.79 27.78 -15.80
C HIS A 32 -5.88 26.80 -15.35
N GLU A 33 -6.38 25.95 -16.24
CA GLU A 33 -7.33 24.90 -15.88
C GLU A 33 -6.71 23.87 -14.95
N ARG A 34 -5.47 23.43 -15.23
CA ARG A 34 -4.72 22.55 -14.32
C ARG A 34 -4.49 23.21 -12.97
N GLU A 35 -4.12 24.49 -12.95
CA GLU A 35 -3.90 25.22 -11.70
C GLU A 35 -5.22 25.40 -10.92
N ARG A 36 -6.33 25.70 -11.61
CA ARG A 36 -7.66 25.81 -11.02
C ARG A 36 -8.11 24.50 -10.40
N LYS A 37 -7.95 23.36 -11.10
CA LYS A 37 -8.28 22.02 -10.58
C LYS A 37 -7.50 21.73 -9.30
N LYS A 38 -6.17 21.94 -9.32
CA LYS A 38 -5.33 21.79 -8.12
C LYS A 38 -5.79 22.66 -6.95
N ARG A 39 -6.13 23.94 -7.21
CA ARG A 39 -6.63 24.84 -6.16
C ARG A 39 -8.01 24.41 -5.64
N GLN A 40 -8.88 23.90 -6.52
CA GLN A 40 -10.20 23.41 -6.16
C GLN A 40 -10.09 22.15 -5.29
N GLU A 41 -9.23 21.20 -5.65
CA GLU A 41 -8.91 20.01 -4.85
C GLU A 41 -8.43 20.43 -3.45
N LEU A 42 -7.41 21.31 -3.37
CA LEU A 42 -6.92 21.80 -2.08
C LEU A 42 -7.99 22.54 -1.25
N LYS A 43 -8.91 23.27 -1.90
CA LYS A 43 -10.00 23.97 -1.21
C LYS A 43 -11.04 22.99 -0.68
N GLN A 44 -11.40 21.99 -1.49
CA GLN A 44 -12.33 20.93 -1.12
C GLN A 44 -11.78 20.15 0.07
N GLU A 45 -10.52 19.73 0.01
CA GLU A 45 -9.86 19.00 1.10
C GLU A 45 -9.82 19.76 2.42
N ARG A 46 -9.56 21.07 2.37
CA ARG A 46 -9.60 21.95 3.56
C ARG A 46 -11.02 22.07 4.12
N TRP A 47 -12.02 22.14 3.23
CA TRP A 47 -13.42 22.19 3.63
C TRP A 47 -13.84 20.86 4.27
N ASP A 48 -13.53 19.73 3.65
CA ASP A 48 -13.83 18.38 4.17
C ASP A 48 -13.20 18.17 5.55
N SER A 49 -11.91 18.52 5.70
CA SER A 49 -11.19 18.42 6.98
C SER A 49 -11.85 19.29 8.07
N LYS A 50 -12.31 20.50 7.71
CA LYS A 50 -13.03 21.39 8.63
C LYS A 50 -14.41 20.83 9.00
N GLN A 51 -15.16 20.31 8.04
CA GLN A 51 -16.47 19.71 8.29
C GLN A 51 -16.36 18.50 9.22
N ALA A 52 -15.39 17.61 9.00
CA ALA A 52 -15.16 16.46 9.87
C ALA A 52 -14.92 16.86 11.34
N VAL A 53 -14.12 17.92 11.57
CA VAL A 53 -13.88 18.44 12.93
C VAL A 53 -15.17 19.01 13.54
N ILE A 54 -15.94 19.78 12.78
CA ILE A 54 -17.21 20.35 13.25
C ILE A 54 -18.20 19.23 13.60
N GLN A 55 -18.38 18.26 12.71
CA GLN A 55 -19.27 17.11 12.93
C GLN A 55 -18.89 16.35 14.21
N ARG A 56 -17.58 16.13 14.44
CA ARG A 56 -17.10 15.47 15.67
C ARG A 56 -17.42 16.28 16.92
N ILE A 57 -17.21 17.60 16.89
CA ILE A 57 -17.53 18.48 18.03
C ILE A 57 -19.03 18.48 18.32
N MET A 58 -19.87 18.58 17.28
CA MET A 58 -21.33 18.52 17.41
C MET A 58 -21.76 17.19 18.01
N TRP A 59 -21.24 16.09 17.47
CA TRP A 59 -21.52 14.74 17.95
C TRP A 59 -21.12 14.57 19.42
N GLU A 60 -19.92 15.02 19.82
CA GLU A 60 -19.45 14.94 21.22
C GLU A 60 -20.32 15.78 22.15
N HIS A 61 -20.72 16.97 21.71
CA HIS A 61 -21.58 17.83 22.51
C HIS A 61 -22.95 17.20 22.74
N GLU A 62 -23.58 16.63 21.71
CA GLU A 62 -24.89 16.01 21.79
C GLU A 62 -24.86 14.70 22.58
N HIS A 63 -23.99 13.76 22.19
CA HIS A 63 -24.03 12.37 22.66
C HIS A 63 -23.21 12.12 23.92
N VAL A 64 -22.21 12.97 24.22
CA VAL A 64 -21.36 12.79 25.42
C VAL A 64 -21.65 13.86 26.46
N LYS A 65 -21.49 15.15 26.11
CA LYS A 65 -21.66 16.25 27.08
C LYS A 65 -23.13 16.47 27.44
N GLY A 66 -24.03 16.39 26.47
CA GLY A 66 -25.47 16.50 26.64
C GLY A 66 -26.01 15.39 27.55
N VAL A 67 -25.66 14.14 27.23
CA VAL A 67 -26.03 12.96 28.04
C VAL A 67 -25.47 13.07 29.46
N ARG A 68 -24.20 13.47 29.63
CA ARG A 68 -23.62 13.70 30.96
C ARG A 68 -24.38 14.77 31.76
N LYS A 69 -24.73 15.88 31.11
CA LYS A 69 -25.51 16.96 31.75
C LYS A 69 -26.89 16.48 32.18
N GLN A 70 -27.56 15.69 31.33
CA GLN A 70 -28.85 15.09 31.66
C GLN A 70 -28.73 14.09 32.82
N ALA A 71 -27.71 13.23 32.83
CA ALA A 71 -27.47 12.29 33.92
C ALA A 71 -27.25 13.01 35.27
N LEU A 72 -26.52 14.13 35.29
CA LEU A 72 -26.34 14.95 36.48
C LEU A 72 -27.64 15.62 36.93
N ALA A 73 -28.48 16.07 36.00
CA ALA A 73 -29.80 16.62 36.31
C ALA A 73 -30.72 15.55 36.92
N ASN A 74 -30.72 14.34 36.36
CA ASN A 74 -31.46 13.18 36.87
C ASN A 74 -31.00 12.80 38.28
N ALA A 75 -29.69 12.74 38.52
CA ALA A 75 -29.14 12.45 39.85
C ALA A 75 -29.54 13.52 40.88
N LYS A 76 -29.56 14.80 40.47
CA LYS A 76 -30.02 15.90 41.32
C LYS A 76 -31.52 15.81 41.64
N GLU A 77 -32.34 15.41 40.67
CA GLU A 77 -33.78 15.18 40.85
C GLU A 77 -34.03 14.00 41.80
N ASP A 78 -33.33 12.88 41.60
CA ASP A 78 -33.44 11.69 42.45
C ASP A 78 -33.08 12.00 43.89
N TRP A 79 -32.02 12.79 44.09
CA TRP A 79 -31.61 13.25 45.41
C TRP A 79 -32.68 14.12 46.09
N LYS A 80 -33.33 15.01 45.33
CA LYS A 80 -34.34 15.93 45.86
C LYS A 80 -35.65 15.23 46.19
N LEU A 81 -36.08 14.29 45.35
CA LEU A 81 -37.37 13.64 45.48
C LEU A 81 -37.32 12.42 46.41
N GLY A 82 -36.14 11.83 46.63
CA GLY A 82 -35.94 10.70 47.54
C GLY A 82 -36.86 9.52 47.20
N PRO A 83 -37.89 9.23 48.04
CA PRO A 83 -38.87 8.18 47.75
C PRO A 83 -39.76 8.48 46.54
N LEU A 84 -39.93 9.75 46.16
CA LEU A 84 -40.75 10.19 45.02
C LEU A 84 -39.97 10.29 43.71
N ARG A 85 -38.78 9.67 43.61
CA ARG A 85 -37.97 9.69 42.38
C ARG A 85 -38.75 9.08 41.21
N PRO A 86 -38.74 9.70 40.01
CA PRO A 86 -39.47 9.18 38.88
C PRO A 86 -38.85 7.87 38.37
N ASN A 87 -39.69 6.88 38.09
CA ASN A 87 -39.25 5.70 37.34
C ASN A 87 -39.08 6.09 35.88
N ARG A 88 -37.82 6.23 35.42
CA ARG A 88 -37.49 6.63 34.04
C ARG A 88 -37.55 5.46 33.04
N ALA A 89 -37.62 4.22 33.52
CA ALA A 89 -37.83 3.04 32.70
C ALA A 89 -39.32 2.70 32.61
N ILE A 90 -40.12 3.62 32.05
CA ILE A 90 -41.56 3.45 31.84
C ILE A 90 -41.95 3.83 30.41
N GLY A 91 -43.02 3.24 29.89
CA GLY A 91 -43.51 3.47 28.52
C GLY A 91 -42.97 2.46 27.50
N PRO A 92 -43.11 2.73 26.20
CA PRO A 92 -42.71 1.79 25.14
C PRO A 92 -41.21 1.51 25.12
N ASP A 93 -40.39 2.46 25.59
CA ASP A 93 -38.92 2.33 25.65
C ASP A 93 -38.41 1.89 27.04
N ALA A 94 -39.29 1.42 27.93
CA ALA A 94 -38.92 1.00 29.28
C ALA A 94 -37.78 -0.04 29.26
N GLU A 95 -37.92 -1.05 28.41
CA GLU A 95 -36.94 -2.12 28.26
C GLU A 95 -35.63 -1.65 27.64
N LYS A 96 -35.63 -0.49 26.96
CA LYS A 96 -34.46 0.12 26.31
C LYS A 96 -33.76 1.18 27.15
N TYR A 97 -34.34 1.56 28.30
CA TYR A 97 -33.78 2.61 29.16
C TYR A 97 -32.34 2.32 29.59
N GLY A 98 -31.42 3.26 29.33
CA GLY A 98 -30.00 3.10 29.64
C GLY A 98 -29.18 2.32 28.60
N ALA A 99 -29.78 1.87 27.50
CA ALA A 99 -29.05 1.31 26.37
C ALA A 99 -28.61 2.38 25.38
N LEU A 100 -27.45 2.16 24.76
CA LEU A 100 -26.91 3.04 23.73
C LEU A 100 -27.66 2.89 22.40
N LYS A 101 -27.99 4.03 21.80
CA LYS A 101 -28.61 4.11 20.47
C LYS A 101 -27.54 4.16 19.37
N ALA A 102 -27.91 3.82 18.14
CA ALA A 102 -26.99 3.80 16.99
C ALA A 102 -26.23 5.13 16.80
N ALA A 103 -26.94 6.26 16.92
CA ALA A 103 -26.33 7.60 16.80
C ALA A 103 -25.26 7.89 17.87
N GLN A 104 -25.41 7.33 19.09
CA GLN A 104 -24.44 7.47 20.18
C GLN A 104 -23.19 6.61 20.00
N ILE A 105 -23.20 5.67 19.05
CA ILE A 105 -22.09 4.75 18.79
C ILE A 105 -21.35 5.17 17.52
N GLN A 106 -22.10 5.59 16.49
CA GLN A 106 -21.57 6.02 15.20
C GLN A 106 -20.91 7.40 15.28
N LYS A 107 -19.67 7.43 15.74
CA LYS A 107 -18.82 8.63 15.74
C LYS A 107 -18.47 9.05 14.30
N PRO A 108 -18.34 10.35 14.01
CA PRO A 108 -17.81 10.83 12.73
C PRO A 108 -16.38 10.34 12.47
N GLU A 109 -16.04 10.10 11.20
CA GLU A 109 -14.70 9.68 10.79
C GLU A 109 -13.68 10.80 10.92
N ILE A 110 -12.43 10.44 11.24
CA ILE A 110 -11.28 11.35 11.21
C ILE A 110 -10.55 11.15 9.86
N PRO A 111 -10.61 12.11 8.92
CA PRO A 111 -9.92 11.97 7.64
C PRO A 111 -8.39 11.89 7.81
N VAL A 112 -7.74 11.15 6.92
CA VAL A 112 -6.26 11.00 6.89
C VAL A 112 -5.56 12.35 6.82
N LYS A 113 -6.06 13.27 5.99
CA LYS A 113 -5.48 14.61 5.82
C LYS A 113 -5.58 15.46 7.08
N THR A 114 -6.66 15.32 7.85
CA THR A 114 -6.81 16.00 9.14
C THR A 114 -5.72 15.56 10.10
N GLN A 115 -5.45 14.24 10.18
CA GLN A 115 -4.38 13.69 11.00
C GLN A 115 -2.99 14.14 10.52
N LYS A 116 -2.73 14.08 9.21
CA LYS A 116 -1.46 14.52 8.59
C LYS A 116 -1.17 15.99 8.88
N THR A 117 -2.19 16.86 8.73
CA THR A 117 -2.08 18.29 9.02
C THR A 117 -1.83 18.54 10.49
N ARG A 118 -2.51 17.79 11.38
CA ARG A 118 -2.30 17.88 12.82
C ARG A 118 -0.86 17.55 13.20
N ASN A 119 -0.32 16.45 12.68
CA ASN A 119 1.06 16.03 12.93
C ASN A 119 2.08 17.05 12.37
N ALA A 120 1.88 17.55 11.15
CA ALA A 120 2.74 18.59 10.58
C ALA A 120 2.73 19.90 11.39
N VAL A 121 1.60 20.27 12.00
CA VAL A 121 1.53 21.45 12.89
C VAL A 121 2.25 21.20 14.21
N ARG A 122 2.17 19.99 14.77
CA ARG A 122 2.89 19.61 15.99
C ARG A 122 4.40 19.60 15.77
N GLU A 123 4.85 18.99 14.69
CA GLU A 123 6.26 18.96 14.29
C GLU A 123 6.85 20.37 14.12
N LYS A 124 6.12 21.27 13.43
CA LYS A 124 6.53 22.69 13.29
C LYS A 124 6.67 23.43 14.61
N LYS A 125 5.95 22.99 15.65
CA LYS A 125 6.02 23.55 17.00
C LYS A 125 7.07 22.85 17.88
N GLY A 126 7.82 21.88 17.34
CA GLY A 126 8.73 21.03 18.11
C GLY A 126 7.99 20.11 19.10
N LEU A 127 6.69 19.91 18.89
CA LEU A 127 5.89 18.97 19.68
C LEU A 127 5.98 17.59 19.04
N GLU A 128 5.85 16.58 19.88
CA GLU A 128 5.85 15.19 19.46
C GLU A 128 4.66 14.88 18.57
N LEU A 129 4.87 13.98 17.61
CA LEU A 129 3.85 13.48 16.69
C LEU A 129 2.77 12.73 17.48
N GLU A 130 1.53 12.83 17.00
CA GLU A 130 0.41 12.13 17.60
C GLU A 130 0.04 10.91 16.76
N TYR A 131 -0.22 9.78 17.42
CA TYR A 131 -0.67 8.58 16.73
C TYR A 131 -2.14 8.69 16.32
N PRO A 132 -2.55 8.04 15.21
CA PRO A 132 -1.74 7.27 14.28
C PRO A 132 -0.79 8.14 13.43
N LEU A 133 0.35 7.56 13.04
CA LEU A 133 1.23 8.17 12.03
C LEU A 133 0.57 8.05 10.66
N VAL A 134 0.82 9.02 9.78
CA VAL A 134 0.30 8.98 8.41
C VAL A 134 1.46 8.95 7.45
N VAL A 135 1.64 7.82 6.78
CA VAL A 135 2.67 7.61 5.76
C VAL A 135 1.97 7.09 4.51
N ASP A 136 2.28 7.68 3.35
CA ASP A 136 1.65 7.37 2.06
C ASP A 136 0.12 7.36 2.10
N ASP A 137 -0.45 8.34 2.82
CA ASP A 137 -1.88 8.53 3.06
C ASP A 137 -2.59 7.34 3.73
N LYS A 138 -1.83 6.49 4.44
CA LYS A 138 -2.34 5.39 5.27
C LYS A 138 -2.01 5.63 6.75
N LYS A 139 -2.89 5.17 7.64
CA LYS A 139 -2.79 5.36 9.09
C LYS A 139 -2.08 4.17 9.73
N TYR A 140 -1.06 4.45 10.54
CA TYR A 140 -0.27 3.46 11.27
C TYR A 140 -0.45 3.63 12.77
N PHE A 141 -0.81 2.53 13.43
CA PHE A 141 -1.12 2.51 14.86
C PHE A 141 -0.06 1.70 15.61
N PRO A 142 0.34 2.14 16.81
CA PRO A 142 1.30 1.42 17.64
C PRO A 142 0.70 0.20 18.34
N ILE A 143 -0.63 0.07 18.37
CA ILE A 143 -1.36 -1.04 18.99
C ILE A 143 -2.18 -1.73 17.89
N VAL A 144 -2.17 -3.05 17.89
CA VAL A 144 -2.88 -3.90 16.93
C VAL A 144 -3.69 -4.96 17.68
N LYS A 145 -4.51 -5.72 16.95
CA LYS A 145 -5.20 -6.91 17.44
C LYS A 145 -4.23 -7.85 18.16
N ASP A 146 -4.72 -8.46 19.24
CA ASP A 146 -4.02 -9.42 20.11
C ASP A 146 -2.88 -8.83 20.97
N ASP A 147 -2.63 -7.53 20.91
CA ASP A 147 -1.79 -6.86 21.92
C ASP A 147 -2.44 -6.89 23.31
N ARG A 148 -1.63 -7.12 24.36
CA ARG A 148 -2.04 -6.98 25.76
C ARG A 148 -1.96 -5.52 26.16
N VAL A 149 -3.05 -4.99 26.71
CA VAL A 149 -3.16 -3.57 27.04
C VAL A 149 -3.82 -3.33 28.39
N VAL A 150 -3.42 -2.25 29.06
CA VAL A 150 -4.04 -1.74 30.28
C VAL A 150 -4.90 -0.53 29.97
N ILE A 151 -6.06 -0.45 30.63
CA ILE A 151 -6.98 0.68 30.52
C ILE A 151 -6.61 1.74 31.56
N LEU A 152 -6.42 2.98 31.15
CA LEU A 152 -6.04 4.09 32.04
C LEU A 152 -7.25 4.85 32.61
N LYS A 153 -8.33 4.98 31.83
CA LYS A 153 -9.49 5.82 32.16
C LYS A 153 -10.79 5.11 31.84
N GLY A 154 -11.81 5.36 32.67
CA GLY A 154 -13.16 4.80 32.49
C GLY A 154 -13.55 3.89 33.65
N LYS A 155 -14.65 3.15 33.49
CA LYS A 155 -15.18 2.20 34.48
C LYS A 155 -14.19 1.09 34.81
N ASP A 156 -13.45 0.63 33.80
CA ASP A 156 -12.53 -0.51 33.88
C ASP A 156 -11.06 -0.08 33.96
N ALA A 157 -10.79 1.12 34.47
CA ALA A 157 -9.41 1.60 34.65
C ALA A 157 -8.60 0.68 35.57
N GLY A 158 -7.35 0.41 35.20
CA GLY A 158 -6.41 -0.49 35.90
C GLY A 158 -6.50 -1.95 35.46
N LYS A 159 -7.54 -2.35 34.71
CA LYS A 159 -7.65 -3.72 34.19
C LYS A 159 -6.79 -3.92 32.94
N ILE A 160 -6.26 -5.13 32.81
CA ILE A 160 -5.49 -5.60 31.66
C ILE A 160 -6.43 -6.47 30.80
N GLY A 161 -6.43 -6.24 29.50
CA GLY A 161 -7.18 -7.03 28.54
C GLY A 161 -6.42 -7.18 27.23
N THR A 162 -6.98 -8.00 26.32
CA THR A 162 -6.42 -8.21 24.98
C THR A 162 -7.23 -7.41 23.96
N VAL A 163 -6.54 -6.76 23.03
CA VAL A 163 -7.19 -6.01 21.95
C VAL A 163 -7.90 -6.96 20.99
N GLN A 164 -9.22 -6.80 20.85
CA GLN A 164 -10.04 -7.57 19.92
C GLN A 164 -10.00 -6.96 18.51
N GLU A 165 -10.16 -5.64 18.42
CA GLU A 165 -10.21 -4.93 17.15
C GLU A 165 -9.74 -3.48 17.33
N LEU A 166 -9.09 -2.96 16.29
CA LEU A 166 -8.75 -1.54 16.16
C LEU A 166 -9.69 -0.93 15.11
N VAL A 167 -10.34 0.19 15.44
CA VAL A 167 -11.20 0.96 14.54
C VAL A 167 -10.40 2.14 13.94
N PRO A 168 -9.85 2.02 12.71
CA PRO A 168 -8.94 3.02 12.15
C PRO A 168 -9.65 4.33 11.78
N ARG A 169 -10.97 4.25 11.59
CA ARG A 169 -11.84 5.37 11.21
C ARG A 169 -11.89 6.44 12.31
N THR A 170 -11.98 6.02 13.57
CA THR A 170 -12.19 6.89 14.74
C THR A 170 -10.99 6.94 15.69
N HIS A 171 -9.96 6.12 15.46
CA HIS A 171 -8.77 5.95 16.32
C HIS A 171 -9.14 5.33 17.68
N GLU A 172 -9.96 4.28 17.63
CA GLU A 172 -10.48 3.61 18.83
C GLU A 172 -10.09 2.14 18.84
N VAL A 173 -10.07 1.56 20.02
CA VAL A 173 -9.70 0.18 20.29
C VAL A 173 -10.85 -0.49 21.02
N VAL A 174 -11.22 -1.68 20.56
CA VAL A 174 -12.13 -2.59 21.26
C VAL A 174 -11.27 -3.60 22.00
N VAL A 175 -11.40 -3.62 23.32
CA VAL A 175 -10.70 -4.57 24.19
C VAL A 175 -11.70 -5.64 24.60
N LYS A 176 -11.30 -6.91 24.49
CA LYS A 176 -12.17 -8.05 24.76
C LYS A 176 -12.73 -8.01 26.19
N ASP A 177 -14.04 -8.17 26.31
CA ASP A 177 -14.79 -8.21 27.59
C ASP A 177 -14.57 -7.00 28.51
N MET A 178 -14.16 -5.86 27.95
CA MET A 178 -13.91 -4.60 28.69
C MET A 178 -14.78 -3.47 28.19
N ASN A 179 -15.07 -2.49 29.05
CA ASN A 179 -15.97 -1.38 28.76
C ASN A 179 -17.32 -1.85 28.21
N MET A 180 -17.85 -2.93 28.81
CA MET A 180 -19.12 -3.54 28.43
C MET A 180 -20.28 -2.60 28.77
N GLN A 181 -21.16 -2.37 27.80
CA GLN A 181 -22.34 -1.52 27.92
C GLN A 181 -23.55 -2.18 27.25
N TYR A 182 -24.75 -1.76 27.64
CA TYR A 182 -25.98 -2.17 26.97
C TYR A 182 -26.17 -1.38 25.67
N PHE A 183 -26.45 -2.10 24.60
CA PHE A 183 -26.80 -1.59 23.29
C PHE A 183 -28.26 -1.87 23.01
N ASP A 184 -28.95 -0.95 22.35
CA ASP A 184 -30.26 -1.25 21.77
C ASP A 184 -30.04 -2.31 20.67
N THR A 185 -30.84 -3.37 20.70
CA THR A 185 -30.84 -4.41 19.65
C THR A 185 -30.93 -3.84 18.24
N ALA A 186 -31.68 -2.73 18.07
CA ALA A 186 -31.82 -2.06 16.78
C ALA A 186 -30.49 -1.57 16.17
N VAL A 187 -29.41 -1.49 16.96
CA VAL A 187 -28.06 -1.14 16.47
C VAL A 187 -27.46 -2.27 15.63
N PHE A 188 -27.75 -3.51 15.97
CA PHE A 188 -27.24 -4.70 15.28
C PHE A 188 -28.33 -5.18 14.32
N ASN A 189 -28.21 -4.82 13.03
CA ASN A 189 -29.15 -5.25 11.97
C ASN A 189 -29.53 -6.73 12.09
N ALA A 190 -30.81 -7.07 11.86
CA ALA A 190 -31.48 -8.36 11.55
C ALA A 190 -30.97 -9.72 12.10
N ALA A 191 -29.71 -9.90 12.47
CA ALA A 191 -29.14 -11.08 13.12
C ALA A 191 -29.59 -11.25 14.59
N ALA A 192 -30.50 -10.39 15.06
CA ALA A 192 -31.02 -10.35 16.42
C ALA A 192 -32.36 -11.06 16.59
N GLU A 193 -32.78 -11.91 15.65
CA GLU A 193 -33.94 -12.79 15.86
C GLU A 193 -33.68 -13.67 17.11
N GLY A 194 -34.43 -13.41 18.18
CA GLY A 194 -34.31 -14.11 19.47
C GLY A 194 -33.43 -13.42 20.53
N MET A 195 -32.81 -12.28 20.24
CA MET A 195 -32.11 -11.48 21.25
C MET A 195 -33.07 -10.48 21.91
N GLY A 196 -33.05 -10.42 23.25
CA GLY A 196 -33.87 -9.48 24.02
C GLY A 196 -33.53 -8.01 23.70
N PRO A 197 -34.37 -7.03 24.05
CA PRO A 197 -34.33 -5.64 23.57
C PRO A 197 -32.99 -4.91 23.78
N LYS A 198 -32.17 -5.37 24.72
CA LYS A 198 -30.81 -4.90 24.98
C LYS A 198 -29.81 -6.04 24.93
N ILE A 199 -28.62 -5.77 24.39
CA ILE A 199 -27.50 -6.70 24.35
C ILE A 199 -26.28 -6.05 25.01
N GLU A 200 -25.50 -6.80 25.77
CA GLU A 200 -24.21 -6.34 26.31
C GLU A 200 -23.10 -6.56 25.28
N ASN A 201 -22.34 -5.50 24.97
CA ASN A 201 -21.17 -5.59 24.09
C ASN A 201 -20.07 -4.62 24.55
N ALA A 202 -18.84 -4.80 24.08
CA ALA A 202 -17.72 -3.92 24.38
C ALA A 202 -17.82 -2.62 23.58
N LEU A 203 -17.78 -1.46 24.27
CA LEU A 203 -17.77 -0.16 23.60
C LEU A 203 -16.33 0.26 23.24
N PRO A 204 -16.05 0.70 21.99
CA PRO A 204 -14.72 1.17 21.60
C PRO A 204 -14.24 2.36 22.45
N MET A 205 -12.98 2.31 22.87
CA MET A 205 -12.32 3.36 23.66
C MET A 205 -11.24 4.06 22.84
N PRO A 206 -10.98 5.36 23.06
CA PRO A 206 -9.92 6.06 22.34
C PRO A 206 -8.55 5.47 22.70
N LEU A 207 -7.65 5.43 21.72
CA LEU A 207 -6.28 4.90 21.88
C LEU A 207 -5.52 5.53 23.06
N ASP A 208 -5.77 6.82 23.33
CA ASP A 208 -5.14 7.56 24.43
C ASP A 208 -5.44 6.98 25.82
N ASN A 209 -6.58 6.30 25.98
CA ASN A 209 -7.01 5.69 27.24
C ASN A 209 -6.39 4.30 27.47
N VAL A 210 -5.56 3.82 26.56
CA VAL A 210 -5.03 2.46 26.56
C VAL A 210 -3.50 2.51 26.45
N ARG A 211 -2.80 1.60 27.15
CA ARG A 211 -1.34 1.45 27.06
C ARG A 211 -0.95 -0.01 26.93
N LEU A 212 0.15 -0.28 26.24
CA LEU A 212 0.65 -1.64 26.03
C LEU A 212 1.22 -2.19 27.33
N VAL A 213 1.00 -3.48 27.58
CA VAL A 213 1.61 -4.23 28.67
C VAL A 213 2.58 -5.23 28.08
N VAL A 214 3.83 -5.18 28.51
CA VAL A 214 4.91 -6.01 28.00
C VAL A 214 5.61 -6.70 29.17
N PRO A 215 5.91 -8.01 29.07
CA PRO A 215 6.74 -8.67 30.06
C PRO A 215 8.17 -8.14 29.96
N ALA A 216 8.66 -7.48 31.01
CA ALA A 216 10.03 -6.99 31.08
C ALA A 216 10.85 -7.86 32.03
N GLU A 217 12.11 -8.13 31.66
CA GLU A 217 13.06 -8.83 32.51
C GLU A 217 13.65 -7.86 33.54
N ILE A 218 13.36 -8.08 34.82
CA ILE A 218 13.86 -7.26 35.93
C ILE A 218 14.74 -8.14 36.83
N GLN A 219 15.91 -7.64 37.20
CA GLN A 219 16.76 -8.29 38.19
C GLN A 219 16.34 -7.88 39.60
N LYS A 220 15.77 -8.82 40.36
CA LYS A 220 15.46 -8.63 41.78
C LYS A 220 16.27 -9.62 42.62
N GLY A 221 17.18 -9.12 43.45
CA GLY A 221 18.00 -9.95 44.34
C GLY A 221 18.90 -10.96 43.61
N GLY A 222 19.40 -10.61 42.42
CA GLY A 222 20.29 -11.47 41.61
C GLY A 222 19.58 -12.56 40.79
N LYS A 223 18.25 -12.65 40.86
CA LYS A 223 17.44 -13.53 40.00
C LYS A 223 16.74 -12.71 38.91
N LYS A 224 16.70 -13.26 37.69
CA LYS A 224 15.97 -12.71 36.55
C LYS A 224 14.50 -13.09 36.69
N CYS A 225 13.63 -12.10 36.84
CA CYS A 225 12.18 -12.28 36.94
C CYS A 225 11.51 -11.53 35.80
N PHE A 226 10.46 -12.09 35.22
CA PHE A 226 9.62 -11.38 34.26
C PHE A 226 8.44 -10.76 35.00
N GLU A 227 8.26 -9.45 34.83
CA GLU A 227 7.13 -8.71 35.39
C GLU A 227 6.40 -7.97 34.28
N ASP A 228 5.07 -7.92 34.37
CA ASP A 228 4.25 -7.14 33.45
C ASP A 228 4.50 -5.65 33.70
N VAL A 229 5.06 -4.96 32.71
CA VAL A 229 5.34 -3.52 32.74
C VAL A 229 4.42 -2.78 31.79
N VAL A 230 3.88 -1.66 32.26
CA VAL A 230 3.07 -0.75 31.43
C VAL A 230 4.00 0.16 30.63
N VAL A 231 3.91 0.08 29.31
CA VAL A 231 4.66 0.94 28.40
C VAL A 231 3.95 2.29 28.32
N GLU A 232 4.55 3.33 28.88
CA GLU A 232 3.98 4.68 28.87
C GLU A 232 3.89 5.25 27.44
N LYS A 233 4.93 5.03 26.64
CA LYS A 233 5.06 5.63 25.32
C LYS A 233 5.86 4.76 24.35
N ILE A 234 5.35 4.70 23.12
CA ILE A 234 5.89 3.91 22.02
C ILE A 234 6.32 4.87 20.89
N PHE A 235 7.49 4.64 20.32
CA PHE A 235 7.95 5.25 19.08
C PHE A 235 7.90 4.24 17.94
N MET A 236 7.28 4.62 16.82
CA MET A 236 7.33 3.85 15.60
C MET A 236 8.38 4.46 14.69
N GLU A 237 9.37 3.65 14.30
CA GLU A 237 10.38 4.04 13.33
C GLU A 237 10.23 3.17 12.09
N ARG A 238 10.46 3.78 10.92
CA ARG A 238 10.47 3.02 9.67
C ARG A 238 11.66 2.09 9.71
N HIS A 239 11.44 0.83 9.33
CA HIS A 239 12.51 -0.14 9.28
C HIS A 239 13.33 0.05 8.01
N THR A 240 14.28 0.99 8.06
CA THR A 240 15.16 1.33 6.93
C THR A 240 16.59 0.81 7.10
N THR A 241 16.98 0.35 8.29
CA THR A 241 18.32 -0.15 8.63
C THR A 241 18.20 -1.38 9.51
N GLY A 242 19.26 -2.20 9.62
CA GLY A 242 19.30 -3.42 10.42
C GLY A 242 18.92 -4.69 9.66
N ILE A 243 18.27 -5.63 10.36
CA ILE A 243 17.94 -6.97 9.84
C ILE A 243 16.69 -6.89 8.96
N ASP A 244 16.85 -7.06 7.66
CA ASP A 244 15.75 -7.08 6.71
C ASP A 244 14.70 -8.16 7.08
N PRO A 245 13.42 -7.77 7.30
CA PRO A 245 12.39 -8.68 7.77
C PRO A 245 12.03 -9.78 6.78
N TYR A 246 12.37 -9.65 5.50
CA TYR A 246 12.04 -10.65 4.46
C TYR A 246 13.20 -11.56 4.11
N THR A 247 14.40 -11.00 4.05
CA THR A 247 15.59 -11.78 3.68
C THR A 247 16.36 -12.28 4.89
N GLY A 248 16.12 -11.72 6.08
CA GLY A 248 16.90 -12.00 7.29
C GLY A 248 18.35 -11.48 7.22
N THR A 249 18.69 -10.71 6.18
CA THR A 249 20.04 -10.16 5.99
C THR A 249 20.23 -8.96 6.91
N ASP A 250 21.31 -8.97 7.70
CA ASP A 250 21.66 -7.81 8.54
C ASP A 250 22.45 -6.78 7.72
N TYR A 251 21.83 -5.62 7.48
CA TYR A 251 22.45 -4.48 6.84
C TYR A 251 23.19 -3.59 7.86
N GLY A 252 23.10 -3.88 9.16
CA GLY A 252 23.69 -3.06 10.22
C GLY A 252 23.18 -1.61 10.15
N ASP A 253 24.11 -0.65 10.07
CA ASP A 253 23.79 0.78 9.94
C ASP A 253 23.52 1.22 8.49
N SER A 254 23.71 0.33 7.50
CA SER A 254 23.44 0.66 6.09
C SER A 254 21.96 0.60 5.76
N GLU A 255 21.52 1.43 4.82
CA GLU A 255 20.12 1.48 4.39
C GLU A 255 19.76 0.20 3.62
N ILE A 256 18.67 -0.44 4.06
CA ILE A 256 18.02 -1.55 3.38
C ILE A 256 17.59 -1.06 1.98
N PRO A 257 17.77 -1.85 0.91
CA PRO A 257 17.33 -1.48 -0.43
C PRO A 257 15.87 -1.00 -0.45
N GLU A 258 15.57 0.08 -1.18
CA GLU A 258 14.23 0.69 -1.21
C GLU A 258 13.11 -0.33 -1.49
N ALA A 259 13.38 -1.34 -2.33
CA ALA A 259 12.42 -2.39 -2.65
C ALA A 259 12.01 -3.28 -1.46
N HIS A 260 12.89 -3.43 -0.45
CA HIS A 260 12.65 -4.28 0.73
C HIS A 260 12.15 -3.45 1.93
N GLN A 261 12.15 -2.12 1.84
CA GLN A 261 11.57 -1.24 2.86
C GLN A 261 10.03 -1.25 2.86
N TYR A 262 9.44 -1.76 1.78
CA TYR A 262 8.01 -1.95 1.62
C TYR A 262 7.70 -3.44 1.56
N ASP A 263 6.57 -3.82 2.13
CA ASP A 263 6.06 -5.17 2.01
C ASP A 263 5.81 -5.50 0.52
N PRO A 264 6.45 -6.54 -0.05
CA PRO A 264 6.31 -6.87 -1.46
C PRO A 264 4.87 -7.23 -1.84
N ARG A 265 4.05 -7.65 -0.86
CA ARG A 265 2.67 -8.05 -1.08
C ARG A 265 1.70 -6.87 -0.93
N THR A 266 1.84 -6.07 0.13
CA THR A 266 0.91 -4.97 0.41
C THR A 266 1.36 -3.61 -0.14
N GLY A 267 2.63 -3.48 -0.52
CA GLY A 267 3.27 -2.25 -0.94
C GLY A 267 3.35 -1.20 0.18
N LEU A 268 3.30 -1.64 1.44
CA LEU A 268 3.25 -0.76 2.62
C LEU A 268 4.61 -0.67 3.30
N PRO A 269 5.02 0.52 3.79
CA PRO A 269 6.19 0.62 4.64
C PRO A 269 6.00 -0.14 5.96
N ILE A 270 7.07 -0.78 6.42
CA ILE A 270 7.12 -1.55 7.67
C ILE A 270 7.65 -0.67 8.79
N PHE A 271 7.07 -0.84 9.97
CA PHE A 271 7.45 -0.12 11.16
C PHE A 271 7.83 -1.10 12.27
N HIS A 272 8.85 -0.73 13.04
CA HIS A 272 9.09 -1.32 14.35
C HIS A 272 8.63 -0.39 15.45
N ARG A 273 8.22 -1.02 16.56
CA ARG A 273 7.81 -0.32 17.77
C ARG A 273 8.99 -0.33 18.74
N TYR A 274 9.25 0.81 19.36
CA TYR A 274 10.27 0.96 20.38
C TYR A 274 9.69 1.61 21.62
N ILE A 275 10.14 1.17 22.80
CA ILE A 275 9.83 1.88 24.05
C ILE A 275 10.59 3.20 24.07
N ALA A 276 9.89 4.30 24.36
CA ALA A 276 10.51 5.61 24.53
C ALA A 276 11.56 5.61 25.64
N GLY A 277 12.72 6.22 25.39
CA GLY A 277 13.81 6.31 26.35
C GLY A 277 14.76 5.11 26.34
N THR A 278 14.23 3.88 26.44
CA THR A 278 15.07 2.67 26.42
C THR A 278 15.44 2.20 25.01
N ARG A 279 14.67 2.58 23.99
CA ARG A 279 14.81 2.08 22.60
C ARG A 279 14.79 0.56 22.50
N GLN A 280 14.16 -0.12 23.47
CA GLN A 280 13.92 -1.54 23.39
C GLN A 280 12.86 -1.81 22.32
N ARG A 281 13.19 -2.68 21.35
CA ARG A 281 12.24 -3.11 20.32
C ARG A 281 11.12 -3.92 20.95
N LEU A 282 9.90 -3.65 20.50
CA LEU A 282 8.70 -4.40 20.82
C LEU A 282 8.26 -5.15 19.57
N GLU A 283 8.27 -6.47 19.65
CA GLU A 283 7.74 -7.35 18.62
C GLU A 283 6.24 -7.12 18.43
N TRP A 284 5.79 -7.29 17.19
CA TRP A 284 4.37 -7.31 16.88
C TRP A 284 3.73 -8.63 17.33
N PRO A 285 2.41 -8.66 17.65
CA PRO A 285 1.75 -9.90 18.06
C PRO A 285 1.88 -11.02 17.02
N TRP A 286 1.85 -10.68 15.73
CA TRP A 286 2.00 -11.64 14.63
C TRP A 286 3.46 -12.03 14.33
N GLU A 287 4.45 -11.38 14.95
CA GLU A 287 5.86 -11.80 14.88
C GLU A 287 6.15 -12.89 15.92
N ARG A 288 5.31 -13.02 16.96
CA ARG A 288 5.48 -14.05 17.98
C ARG A 288 5.08 -15.39 17.39
N GLU A 289 5.99 -16.34 17.44
CA GLU A 289 5.65 -17.74 17.18
C GLU A 289 4.56 -18.13 18.18
N GLU A 290 3.40 -18.55 17.67
CA GLU A 290 2.42 -19.19 18.53
C GLU A 290 3.10 -20.45 19.06
N GLU A 291 3.52 -20.42 20.32
CA GLU A 291 3.86 -21.65 21.02
C GLU A 291 2.62 -22.53 20.92
N ILE A 292 2.66 -23.50 20.00
CA ILE A 292 1.71 -24.60 19.95
C ILE A 292 1.95 -25.29 21.28
N LYS A 293 1.21 -24.87 22.30
CA LYS A 293 1.10 -25.64 23.51
C LYS A 293 0.66 -26.99 23.02
N ASP A 294 1.48 -28.01 23.24
CA ASP A 294 1.06 -29.40 23.18
C ASP A 294 -0.06 -29.49 24.21
N ILE A 295 -1.28 -29.15 23.78
CA ILE A 295 -2.48 -29.36 24.55
C ILE A 295 -2.48 -30.86 24.73
N ASP A 296 -2.27 -31.26 25.98
CA ASP A 296 -2.48 -32.63 26.45
C ASP A 296 -3.54 -33.27 25.59
N ILE A 297 -3.15 -34.31 24.86
CA ILE A 297 -4.00 -35.20 24.07
C ILE A 297 -5.19 -35.56 24.97
N THR A 298 -6.26 -34.78 24.89
CA THR A 298 -7.34 -34.82 25.85
C THR A 298 -8.41 -35.68 25.22
N LYS A 299 -8.39 -36.94 25.65
CA LYS A 299 -9.58 -37.75 25.87
C LYS A 299 -10.51 -37.77 24.67
N GLU A 300 -10.06 -38.44 23.61
CA GLU A 300 -10.98 -39.06 22.69
C GLU A 300 -11.96 -39.92 23.51
N SER A 301 -13.23 -39.60 23.27
CA SER A 301 -14.42 -40.24 23.79
C SER A 301 -14.30 -41.76 23.91
N GLU A 302 -14.85 -42.30 24.99
CA GLU A 302 -14.84 -43.70 25.44
C GLU A 302 -15.46 -44.73 24.47
N THR A 303 -15.67 -44.40 23.20
CA THR A 303 -16.32 -45.24 22.20
C THR A 303 -15.40 -46.24 21.51
N ASP A 304 -14.07 -46.15 21.66
CA ASP A 304 -13.14 -46.97 20.86
C ASP A 304 -12.52 -48.19 21.58
N LYS A 305 -12.94 -48.48 22.82
CA LYS A 305 -12.47 -49.67 23.56
C LYS A 305 -13.02 -51.00 23.02
N GLN A 306 -14.02 -50.97 22.13
CA GLN A 306 -14.57 -52.19 21.50
C GLN A 306 -13.77 -52.66 20.28
N THR A 307 -12.88 -51.83 19.72
CA THR A 307 -12.22 -52.09 18.45
C THR A 307 -10.89 -52.85 18.62
N TRP A 308 -10.24 -52.74 19.79
CA TRP A 308 -8.97 -53.40 20.10
C TRP A 308 -9.10 -54.93 20.25
N LEU A 309 -10.18 -55.42 20.89
CA LEU A 309 -10.43 -56.86 21.09
C LEU A 309 -10.70 -57.61 19.77
N ARG A 310 -11.08 -56.92 18.69
CA ARG A 310 -11.28 -57.52 17.36
C ARG A 310 -10.00 -57.60 16.52
N LYS A 311 -8.99 -56.76 16.81
CA LYS A 311 -7.71 -56.74 16.07
C LYS A 311 -6.71 -57.80 16.56
N THR A 312 -6.77 -58.20 17.83
CA THR A 312 -5.83 -59.20 18.39
C THR A 312 -6.10 -60.64 17.95
N ILE A 313 -7.29 -60.94 17.40
CA ILE A 313 -7.65 -62.28 16.92
C ILE A 313 -7.22 -62.49 15.45
N ALA A 314 -7.01 -61.43 14.67
CA ALA A 314 -6.68 -61.53 13.25
C ALA A 314 -5.16 -61.61 12.94
N SER A 315 -4.29 -61.37 13.92
CA SER A 315 -2.83 -61.35 13.73
C SER A 315 -2.11 -62.65 14.12
N ILE A 316 -2.83 -63.74 14.41
CA ILE A 316 -2.25 -65.02 14.89
C ILE A 316 -2.21 -66.11 13.80
N SER A 317 -2.52 -65.81 12.53
CA SER A 317 -2.41 -66.80 11.45
C SER A 317 -1.62 -66.29 10.23
N GLN A 318 -0.30 -66.46 10.28
CA GLN A 318 0.53 -66.58 9.07
C GLN A 318 1.55 -67.71 9.33
N PRO A 319 1.62 -68.75 8.49
CA PRO A 319 2.63 -69.79 8.60
C PRO A 319 3.98 -69.31 8.07
N LEU A 320 5.04 -69.67 8.78
CA LEU A 320 6.43 -69.46 8.37
C LEU A 320 6.76 -70.35 7.16
N THR A 321 7.16 -69.75 6.04
CA THR A 321 7.90 -70.45 4.99
C THR A 321 9.22 -69.76 4.74
N SER A 322 10.26 -70.50 5.07
CA SER A 322 11.68 -70.22 4.98
C SER A 322 12.25 -70.28 3.57
N LEU A 323 13.43 -69.65 3.42
CA LEU A 323 14.51 -70.06 2.50
C LEU A 323 14.24 -69.95 0.99
N SER A 324 14.55 -68.79 0.42
CA SER A 324 15.26 -68.72 -0.87
C SER A 324 15.93 -67.35 -1.08
N ARG A 325 17.00 -67.08 -0.33
CA ARG A 325 18.11 -66.25 -0.82
C ARG A 325 19.23 -67.20 -1.23
N TRP A 326 19.36 -67.48 -2.53
CA TRP A 326 20.60 -67.58 -3.31
C TRP A 326 20.38 -68.40 -4.59
N ARG A 327 20.43 -67.75 -5.77
CA ARG A 327 21.21 -68.20 -6.93
C ARG A 327 21.17 -67.18 -8.08
N SER A 328 22.35 -66.61 -8.33
CA SER A 328 22.96 -66.19 -9.60
C SER A 328 22.10 -65.56 -10.72
N LYS A 329 22.44 -64.30 -11.01
CA LYS A 329 23.12 -63.86 -12.25
C LYS A 329 22.57 -64.46 -13.57
N ASN A 330 21.60 -63.76 -14.16
CA ASN A 330 21.42 -63.50 -15.59
C ASN A 330 20.27 -62.49 -15.70
N ASN A 331 20.62 -61.21 -15.85
CA ASN A 331 19.74 -60.08 -15.54
C ASN A 331 19.33 -59.24 -16.76
N GLU A 332 19.38 -59.78 -17.97
CA GLU A 332 19.02 -58.98 -19.17
C GLU A 332 17.87 -59.61 -19.99
N ASP A 333 17.71 -60.94 -19.97
CA ASP A 333 16.65 -61.59 -20.77
C ASP A 333 15.29 -61.73 -20.04
N ARG A 334 15.26 -61.57 -18.70
CA ARG A 334 14.00 -61.65 -17.92
C ARG A 334 13.26 -60.33 -17.81
N ALA A 335 13.94 -59.19 -17.71
CA ALA A 335 13.27 -57.89 -17.57
C ALA A 335 12.39 -57.52 -18.79
N GLN A 336 12.74 -57.98 -19.99
CA GLN A 336 11.93 -57.77 -21.20
C GLN A 336 10.75 -58.76 -21.30
N GLN A 337 10.89 -59.96 -20.73
CA GLN A 337 9.79 -60.94 -20.63
C GLN A 337 8.84 -60.62 -19.47
N ASP A 338 9.32 -59.98 -18.41
CA ASP A 338 8.54 -59.58 -17.24
C ASP A 338 7.75 -58.30 -17.53
N ALA A 339 8.34 -57.30 -18.21
CA ALA A 339 7.63 -56.08 -18.63
C ALA A 339 6.48 -56.35 -19.64
N SER A 340 6.60 -57.40 -20.46
CA SER A 340 5.55 -57.79 -21.41
C SER A 340 4.47 -58.69 -20.78
N LYS A 341 4.77 -59.39 -19.68
CA LYS A 341 3.77 -60.17 -18.91
C LYS A 341 3.04 -59.36 -17.86
N ASP A 342 3.66 -58.32 -17.29
CA ASP A 342 3.07 -57.46 -16.26
C ASP A 342 1.94 -56.55 -16.78
N LEU A 343 1.81 -56.40 -18.10
CA LEU A 343 0.70 -55.70 -18.75
C LEU A 343 -0.55 -56.58 -18.95
N ALA A 344 -0.47 -57.90 -18.74
CA ALA A 344 -1.50 -58.85 -19.16
C ALA A 344 -2.37 -59.42 -18.01
N THR A 345 -2.07 -59.16 -16.74
CA THR A 345 -2.83 -59.74 -15.63
C THR A 345 -3.00 -58.76 -14.47
N GLY A 346 -4.22 -58.25 -14.26
CA GLY A 346 -4.81 -57.80 -12.97
C GLY A 346 -4.10 -56.74 -12.12
N SER A 347 -2.86 -56.35 -12.43
CA SER A 347 -1.97 -55.60 -11.54
C SER A 347 -2.22 -54.08 -11.53
N ILE A 348 -3.11 -53.59 -12.41
CA ILE A 348 -3.40 -52.16 -12.54
C ILE A 348 -4.23 -51.68 -11.34
N GLU A 349 -5.23 -52.45 -10.92
CA GLU A 349 -6.11 -52.10 -9.79
C GLU A 349 -5.34 -52.15 -8.46
N GLU A 350 -4.47 -53.13 -8.30
CA GLU A 350 -3.61 -53.26 -7.11
C GLU A 350 -2.64 -52.07 -7.04
N LYS A 351 -1.97 -51.73 -8.15
CA LYS A 351 -1.09 -50.55 -8.23
C LYS A 351 -1.86 -49.24 -8.01
N PHE A 352 -3.07 -49.11 -8.54
CA PHE A 352 -3.92 -47.94 -8.29
C PHE A 352 -4.26 -47.83 -6.80
N SER A 353 -4.63 -48.94 -6.16
CA SER A 353 -4.94 -48.98 -4.74
C SER A 353 -3.72 -48.64 -3.87
N GLU A 354 -2.53 -49.03 -4.31
CA GLU A 354 -1.27 -48.79 -3.62
C GLU A 354 -0.81 -47.34 -3.77
N ILE A 355 -0.98 -46.75 -4.96
CA ILE A 355 -0.78 -45.32 -5.21
C ILE A 355 -1.77 -44.50 -4.38
N GLN A 356 -3.04 -44.89 -4.35
CA GLN A 356 -4.09 -44.20 -3.60
C GLN A 356 -3.85 -44.27 -2.08
N ARG A 357 -3.32 -45.40 -1.57
CA ARG A 357 -2.87 -45.53 -0.17
C ARG A 357 -1.67 -44.64 0.12
N MET A 358 -0.67 -44.61 -0.76
CA MET A 358 0.49 -43.72 -0.60
C MET A 358 0.09 -42.24 -0.61
N GLU A 359 -0.84 -41.83 -1.47
CA GLU A 359 -1.39 -40.46 -1.45
C GLU A 359 -2.16 -40.17 -0.17
N GLN A 360 -3.00 -41.09 0.30
CA GLN A 360 -3.74 -40.94 1.55
C GLN A 360 -2.81 -40.83 2.76
N ASP A 361 -1.75 -41.63 2.82
CA ASP A 361 -0.78 -41.59 3.90
C ASP A 361 0.08 -40.31 3.83
N ARG A 362 0.37 -39.80 2.63
CA ARG A 362 1.02 -38.50 2.43
C ARG A 362 0.13 -37.34 2.87
N PHE A 363 -1.18 -37.41 2.60
CA PHE A 363 -2.16 -36.43 3.09
C PHE A 363 -2.33 -36.47 4.62
N LYS A 364 -2.26 -37.65 5.24
CA LYS A 364 -2.29 -37.80 6.71
C LYS A 364 -1.00 -37.35 7.39
N ALA A 365 0.14 -37.50 6.73
CA ALA A 365 1.45 -37.09 7.25
C ALA A 365 1.79 -35.61 7.00
N ALA A 366 1.03 -34.93 6.13
CA ALA A 366 1.16 -33.50 5.93
C ALA A 366 0.65 -32.76 7.17
N THR A 367 1.49 -31.92 7.76
CA THR A 367 1.07 -31.03 8.85
C THR A 367 -0.07 -30.14 8.36
N PRO A 368 -1.24 -30.11 9.03
CA PRO A 368 -2.30 -29.19 8.67
C PRO A 368 -1.78 -27.76 8.90
N ARG A 369 -1.66 -27.00 7.82
CA ARG A 369 -1.35 -25.57 7.92
C ARG A 369 -2.62 -24.83 8.31
N SER A 370 -2.51 -23.90 9.24
CA SER A 370 -3.64 -23.03 9.61
C SER A 370 -4.10 -22.23 8.40
N MET A 371 -5.42 -21.99 8.35
CA MET A 371 -6.03 -21.12 7.37
C MET A 371 -5.76 -19.68 7.81
N ASP A 372 -4.88 -18.97 7.09
CA ASP A 372 -4.58 -17.58 7.39
C ASP A 372 -5.88 -16.74 7.35
N PRO A 373 -6.29 -16.11 8.46
CA PRO A 373 -7.59 -15.39 8.54
C PRO A 373 -7.65 -14.12 7.68
N ASN A 374 -6.53 -13.69 7.09
CA ASN A 374 -6.43 -12.52 6.22
C ASN A 374 -6.75 -12.81 4.74
N TYR A 375 -6.98 -14.07 4.37
CA TYR A 375 -7.47 -14.41 3.05
C TYR A 375 -8.98 -14.66 3.14
N PRO A 376 -9.81 -14.00 2.31
CA PRO A 376 -11.13 -14.56 2.08
C PRO A 376 -10.93 -16.02 1.65
N GLY A 377 -11.69 -16.95 2.23
CA GLY A 377 -11.66 -18.34 1.80
C GLY A 377 -11.81 -18.38 0.28
N ALA A 378 -10.99 -19.19 -0.40
CA ALA A 378 -11.07 -19.34 -1.83
C ALA A 378 -12.54 -19.54 -2.21
N TYR A 379 -13.07 -18.65 -3.05
CA TYR A 379 -14.42 -18.81 -3.54
C TYR A 379 -14.44 -20.06 -4.43
N ASP A 380 -15.60 -20.71 -4.55
CA ASP A 380 -15.77 -21.85 -5.45
C ASP A 380 -15.43 -21.51 -6.92
N VAL A 381 -15.44 -20.21 -7.24
CA VAL A 381 -15.10 -19.66 -8.57
C VAL A 381 -13.60 -19.39 -8.73
N ASP A 382 -12.82 -19.42 -7.65
CA ASP A 382 -11.39 -19.13 -7.70
C ASP A 382 -10.62 -20.30 -8.32
N THR A 383 -9.65 -20.00 -9.17
CA THR A 383 -8.78 -21.03 -9.75
C THR A 383 -7.97 -21.69 -8.65
N THR A 384 -8.12 -23.02 -8.51
CA THR A 384 -7.37 -23.77 -7.53
C THR A 384 -5.87 -23.69 -7.80
N ARG A 385 -5.06 -23.82 -6.75
CA ARG A 385 -3.60 -23.77 -6.83
C ARG A 385 -3.04 -24.72 -7.89
N ASN A 386 -3.63 -25.92 -8.03
CA ASN A 386 -3.21 -26.91 -9.02
C ASN A 386 -3.41 -26.42 -10.46
N ILE A 387 -4.41 -25.59 -10.73
CA ILE A 387 -4.64 -24.99 -12.06
C ILE A 387 -3.63 -23.88 -12.31
N VAL A 388 -3.34 -23.05 -11.30
CA VAL A 388 -2.40 -21.93 -11.43
C VAL A 388 -0.96 -22.43 -11.58
N GLU A 389 -0.50 -23.29 -10.67
CA GLU A 389 0.87 -23.83 -10.68
C GLU A 389 1.06 -24.95 -11.71
N GLY A 390 -0.01 -25.67 -12.06
CA GLY A 390 0.00 -26.72 -13.09
C GLY A 390 -0.19 -26.21 -14.51
N SER A 391 -0.49 -24.91 -14.69
CA SER A 391 -0.50 -24.32 -16.03
C SER A 391 0.90 -24.36 -16.64
N GLU A 392 1.01 -24.85 -17.87
CA GLU A 392 2.28 -24.89 -18.58
C GLU A 392 2.78 -23.46 -18.76
N SER A 393 3.91 -23.13 -18.10
CA SER A 393 4.55 -21.83 -18.26
C SER A 393 4.88 -21.57 -19.74
N MET A 394 4.63 -20.35 -20.21
CA MET A 394 4.73 -19.95 -21.61
C MET A 394 6.06 -20.37 -22.26
N ALA A 395 6.00 -21.11 -23.37
CA ALA A 395 7.18 -21.47 -24.15
C ALA A 395 7.62 -20.29 -25.04
N TYR A 396 8.71 -19.63 -24.66
CA TYR A 396 9.27 -18.55 -25.47
C TYR A 396 10.00 -19.10 -26.69
N THR A 397 9.46 -18.85 -27.88
CA THR A 397 10.19 -19.09 -29.14
C THR A 397 10.88 -17.82 -29.62
N LEU A 398 12.12 -17.92 -30.12
CA LEU A 398 12.81 -16.78 -30.73
C LEU A 398 12.30 -16.45 -32.15
N VAL A 399 11.60 -17.41 -32.79
CA VAL A 399 11.15 -17.31 -34.18
C VAL A 399 9.78 -16.65 -34.29
N ALA A 400 8.86 -16.98 -33.38
CA ALA A 400 7.50 -16.43 -33.37
C ALA A 400 7.23 -15.68 -32.05
N PRO A 401 6.43 -14.61 -32.10
CA PRO A 401 5.99 -13.96 -30.88
C PRO A 401 5.11 -14.92 -30.06
N PRO A 402 5.13 -14.83 -28.71
CA PRO A 402 4.35 -15.70 -27.84
C PRO A 402 2.83 -15.48 -27.94
N PHE A 403 2.41 -14.41 -28.62
CA PHE A 403 1.02 -14.05 -28.86
C PHE A 403 0.79 -13.87 -30.36
N PRO A 404 -0.43 -14.08 -30.87
CA PRO A 404 -0.75 -13.83 -32.27
C PRO A 404 -0.55 -12.35 -32.60
N ASP A 405 -0.06 -12.07 -33.81
CA ASP A 405 0.23 -10.69 -34.26
C ASP A 405 -1.00 -9.76 -34.22
N THR A 406 -2.21 -10.33 -34.32
CA THR A 406 -3.48 -9.60 -34.21
C THR A 406 -3.67 -8.94 -32.85
N LEU A 407 -3.14 -9.53 -31.77
CA LEU A 407 -3.23 -8.97 -30.43
C LEU A 407 -2.52 -7.61 -30.32
N GLY A 408 -1.49 -7.39 -31.15
CA GLY A 408 -0.80 -6.10 -31.21
C GLY A 408 -1.69 -4.95 -31.70
N GLU A 409 -2.73 -5.24 -32.49
CA GLU A 409 -3.69 -4.23 -32.95
C GLU A 409 -4.65 -3.82 -31.83
N GLU A 410 -5.12 -4.80 -31.04
CA GLU A 410 -5.98 -4.58 -29.88
C GLU A 410 -5.23 -3.83 -28.76
N LEU A 411 -3.97 -4.22 -28.50
CA LEU A 411 -3.12 -3.63 -27.46
C LEU A 411 -2.39 -2.35 -27.88
N ARG A 412 -2.66 -1.81 -29.09
CA ARG A 412 -1.90 -0.68 -29.64
C ARG A 412 -1.94 0.55 -28.73
N GLY A 413 -3.07 0.80 -28.08
CA GLY A 413 -3.25 1.87 -27.10
C GLY A 413 -2.36 1.67 -25.87
N ASP A 414 -2.43 0.49 -25.26
CA ASP A 414 -1.67 0.16 -24.05
C ASP A 414 -0.16 0.12 -24.31
N ILE A 415 0.26 -0.43 -25.46
CA ILE A 415 1.66 -0.41 -25.90
C ILE A 415 2.15 1.05 -26.04
N HIS A 416 1.30 1.94 -26.55
CA HIS A 416 1.63 3.35 -26.66
C HIS A 416 1.78 4.02 -25.29
N GLU A 417 0.83 3.82 -24.39
CA GLU A 417 0.89 4.36 -23.03
C GLU A 417 2.09 3.82 -22.25
N PHE A 418 2.35 2.52 -22.33
CA PHE A 418 3.52 1.87 -21.74
C PHE A 418 4.82 2.42 -22.31
N SER A 419 4.89 2.66 -23.63
CA SER A 419 6.05 3.30 -24.26
C SER A 419 6.28 4.72 -23.73
N ILE A 420 5.22 5.47 -23.43
CA ILE A 420 5.32 6.81 -22.84
C ILE A 420 5.76 6.72 -21.39
N LYS A 421 5.15 5.83 -20.59
CA LYS A 421 5.46 5.63 -19.18
C LYS A 421 6.91 5.19 -18.99
N SER A 422 7.36 4.17 -19.71
CA SER A 422 8.75 3.69 -19.70
C SER A 422 9.78 4.77 -20.11
N LYS A 423 9.42 5.67 -21.04
CA LYS A 423 10.28 6.83 -21.38
C LYS A 423 10.35 7.87 -20.26
N LYS A 424 9.28 8.01 -19.47
CA LYS A 424 9.19 8.97 -18.38
C LYS A 424 9.86 8.47 -17.10
N GLU A 425 9.75 7.17 -16.83
CA GLU A 425 10.32 6.48 -15.66
C GLU A 425 11.76 6.00 -15.89
N ARG A 426 12.36 6.39 -17.02
CA ARG A 426 13.70 5.97 -17.40
C ARG A 426 14.74 6.51 -16.43
N GLY A 427 15.41 5.60 -15.71
CA GLY A 427 16.52 5.93 -14.81
C GLY A 427 17.73 6.55 -15.51
N PRO A 428 18.62 7.23 -14.76
CA PRO A 428 19.78 7.93 -15.30
C PRO A 428 20.77 7.03 -16.05
N ASP A 429 20.87 5.74 -15.66
CA ASP A 429 21.80 4.76 -16.26
C ASP A 429 21.27 4.04 -17.50
N ALA A 430 20.02 4.29 -17.93
CA ALA A 430 19.44 3.58 -19.07
C ALA A 430 20.03 4.03 -20.42
N PRO A 431 20.46 3.11 -21.30
CA PRO A 431 21.15 3.43 -22.56
C PRO A 431 20.27 4.29 -23.48
N ARG A 432 20.76 5.42 -23.98
CA ARG A 432 19.97 6.37 -24.81
C ARG A 432 19.28 5.66 -25.99
N PRO A 433 18.00 5.94 -26.28
CA PRO A 433 17.31 5.23 -27.34
C PRO A 433 17.91 5.65 -28.69
N ILE A 434 18.38 4.65 -29.44
CA ILE A 434 18.89 4.86 -30.79
C ILE A 434 17.70 5.22 -31.67
N LYS A 435 17.62 6.48 -32.10
CA LYS A 435 16.60 6.93 -33.06
C LYS A 435 16.98 6.41 -34.44
N ILE A 436 16.46 5.24 -34.80
CA ILE A 436 16.57 4.73 -36.17
C ILE A 436 15.69 5.62 -37.05
N ALA A 437 16.30 6.34 -37.99
CA ALA A 437 15.59 7.15 -38.95
C ALA A 437 14.88 6.25 -39.95
N ARG A 438 13.67 5.78 -39.61
CA ARG A 438 12.81 5.06 -40.55
C ARG A 438 12.29 6.06 -41.56
N HIS A 439 12.83 6.04 -42.77
CA HIS A 439 12.30 6.81 -43.88
C HIS A 439 11.25 5.95 -44.58
N SER A 440 9.97 6.28 -44.38
CA SER A 440 8.93 5.76 -45.27
C SER A 440 9.21 6.26 -46.68
N GLU A 441 8.89 5.47 -47.70
CA GLU A 441 9.09 5.85 -49.11
C GLU A 441 8.41 7.19 -49.42
N GLN A 442 7.19 7.38 -48.91
CA GLN A 442 6.48 8.66 -48.96
C GLN A 442 7.24 9.80 -48.28
N GLY A 443 7.94 9.52 -47.18
CA GLY A 443 8.77 10.50 -46.47
C GLY A 443 10.04 10.86 -47.23
N VAL A 444 10.63 9.92 -47.98
CA VAL A 444 11.76 10.20 -48.89
C VAL A 444 11.28 11.07 -50.05
N LEU A 445 10.19 10.68 -50.71
CA LEU A 445 9.59 11.44 -51.81
C LEU A 445 9.20 12.85 -51.37
N ALA A 446 8.56 13.02 -50.22
CA ALA A 446 8.20 14.33 -49.69
C ALA A 446 9.42 15.21 -49.42
N ARG A 447 10.53 14.62 -48.94
CA ARG A 447 11.80 15.35 -48.75
C ARG A 447 12.45 15.72 -50.07
N GLU A 448 12.41 14.84 -51.07
CA GLU A 448 12.92 15.14 -52.40
C GLU A 448 12.12 16.24 -53.08
N ILE A 449 10.78 16.18 -53.00
CA ILE A 449 9.88 17.23 -53.47
C ILE A 449 10.18 18.55 -52.76
N ALA A 450 10.34 18.54 -51.43
CA ALA A 450 10.70 19.74 -50.68
C ALA A 450 12.06 20.30 -51.11
N LYS A 451 13.05 19.43 -51.37
CA LYS A 451 14.39 19.82 -51.87
C LYS A 451 14.33 20.37 -53.29
N GLN A 452 13.48 19.81 -54.16
CA GLN A 452 13.23 20.33 -55.51
C GLN A 452 12.53 21.68 -55.46
N GLN A 453 11.53 21.85 -54.59
CA GLN A 453 10.86 23.13 -54.37
C GLN A 453 11.83 24.20 -53.83
N GLN A 454 12.73 23.83 -52.90
CA GLN A 454 13.78 24.72 -52.42
C GLN A 454 14.74 25.12 -53.55
N ARG A 455 15.21 24.16 -54.36
CA ARG A 455 16.06 24.45 -55.53
C ARG A 455 15.37 25.34 -56.56
N ALA A 456 14.09 25.11 -56.83
CA ALA A 456 13.30 25.94 -57.73
C ALA A 456 13.12 27.37 -57.17
N ALA A 457 12.88 27.51 -55.86
CA ALA A 457 12.81 28.80 -55.19
C ALA A 457 14.17 29.54 -55.22
N ASP A 458 15.28 28.81 -55.04
CA ASP A 458 16.63 29.37 -55.13
C ASP A 458 16.95 29.86 -56.55
N ALA A 459 16.48 29.16 -57.60
CA ALA A 459 16.63 29.57 -58.98
C ALA A 459 15.84 30.84 -59.35
N MET A 460 14.81 31.19 -58.57
CA MET A 460 13.98 32.38 -58.77
C MET A 460 14.46 33.61 -57.97
N LYS A 461 15.57 33.49 -57.23
CA LYS A 461 16.12 34.62 -56.46
C LYS A 461 16.67 35.69 -57.38
N THR A 462 16.46 36.95 -57.00
CA THR A 462 16.99 38.08 -57.78
C THR A 462 18.51 38.20 -57.60
N PRO A 463 19.24 38.81 -58.54
CA PRO A 463 20.69 39.01 -58.41
C PRO A 463 21.09 39.75 -57.13
N MET A 464 20.26 40.70 -56.66
CA MET A 464 20.47 41.40 -55.40
C MET A 464 20.30 40.49 -54.17
N GLN A 465 19.34 39.55 -54.21
CA GLN A 465 19.13 38.57 -53.13
C GLN A 465 20.27 37.57 -53.07
N LEU A 466 20.74 37.08 -54.21
CA LEU A 466 21.92 36.20 -54.28
C LEU A 466 23.17 36.89 -53.73
N ARG A 467 23.39 38.16 -54.11
CA ARG A 467 24.49 38.96 -53.56
C ARG A 467 24.38 39.13 -52.05
N TRP A 468 23.19 39.43 -51.54
CA TRP A 468 22.96 39.56 -50.10
C TRP A 468 23.15 38.24 -49.35
N GLU A 469 22.67 37.11 -49.89
CA GLU A 469 22.89 35.78 -49.30
C GLU A 469 24.37 35.40 -49.30
N LEU A 470 25.12 35.70 -50.36
CA LEU A 470 26.56 35.47 -50.43
C LEU A 470 27.33 36.36 -49.43
N GLU A 471 26.98 37.64 -49.32
CA GLU A 471 27.56 38.55 -48.31
C GLU A 471 27.23 38.07 -46.88
N HIS A 472 26.00 37.61 -46.65
CA HIS A 472 25.58 37.07 -45.36
C HIS A 472 26.28 35.75 -45.03
N GLN A 473 26.43 34.84 -46.00
CA GLN A 473 27.19 33.60 -45.82
C GLN A 473 28.67 33.89 -45.53
N LYS A 474 29.28 34.83 -46.27
CA LYS A 474 30.65 35.31 -45.98
C LYS A 474 30.76 35.90 -44.59
N LYS A 475 29.77 36.69 -44.15
CA LYS A 475 29.73 37.26 -42.80
C LYS A 475 29.58 36.19 -41.71
N VAL A 476 28.74 35.18 -41.94
CA VAL A 476 28.57 34.05 -41.01
C VAL A 476 29.83 33.18 -40.98
N GLN A 477 30.47 32.93 -42.12
CA GLN A 477 31.75 32.22 -42.21
C GLN A 477 32.86 33.02 -41.52
N SER A 478 32.98 34.32 -41.77
CA SER A 478 33.96 35.18 -41.11
C SER A 478 33.73 35.26 -39.60
N GLN A 479 32.48 35.26 -39.14
CA GLN A 479 32.14 35.19 -37.71
C GLN A 479 32.47 33.83 -37.08
N LYS A 480 32.45 32.74 -37.86
CA LYS A 480 32.88 31.41 -37.41
C LYS A 480 34.40 31.28 -37.37
N GLU A 481 35.09 31.80 -38.38
CA GLU A 481 36.56 31.78 -38.46
C GLU A 481 37.22 32.73 -37.46
N LYS A 482 36.58 33.89 -37.23
CA LYS A 482 37.03 34.92 -36.30
C LYS A 482 35.85 35.34 -35.41
N PRO A 483 35.52 34.53 -34.37
CA PRO A 483 34.53 34.95 -33.40
C PRO A 483 34.98 36.26 -32.74
N LEU A 484 34.05 37.18 -32.49
CA LEU A 484 34.35 38.51 -31.94
C LEU A 484 34.97 38.44 -30.53
N VAL A 485 34.76 37.32 -29.84
CA VAL A 485 35.23 37.07 -28.48
C VAL A 485 35.81 35.67 -28.45
N ASP A 486 37.04 35.57 -27.96
CA ASP A 486 37.73 34.29 -27.85
C ASP A 486 37.01 33.37 -26.85
N GLN A 487 36.91 32.09 -27.19
CA GLN A 487 36.15 31.12 -26.41
C GLN A 487 36.73 30.95 -25.00
N GLU A 488 38.05 31.01 -24.87
CA GLU A 488 38.74 30.94 -23.58
C GLU A 488 38.40 32.15 -22.70
N SER A 489 38.30 33.34 -23.28
CA SER A 489 37.93 34.55 -22.56
C SER A 489 36.48 34.49 -22.04
N LEU A 490 35.56 33.92 -22.81
CA LEU A 490 34.17 33.70 -22.40
C LEU A 490 34.06 32.66 -21.29
N LEU A 491 34.82 31.56 -21.38
CA LEU A 491 34.86 30.53 -20.36
C LEU A 491 35.50 31.04 -19.07
N ALA A 492 36.54 31.86 -19.16
CA ALA A 492 37.15 32.52 -18.00
C ALA A 492 36.17 33.51 -17.34
N ALA A 493 35.48 34.34 -18.13
CA ALA A 493 34.46 35.26 -17.62
C ALA A 493 33.25 34.51 -17.00
N LEU A 494 32.83 33.40 -17.61
CA LEU A 494 31.79 32.52 -17.09
C LEU A 494 32.24 31.87 -15.77
N GLY A 495 33.48 31.38 -15.70
CA GLY A 495 34.08 30.82 -14.48
C GLY A 495 34.15 31.84 -13.35
N GLN A 496 34.58 33.07 -13.64
CA GLN A 496 34.57 34.18 -12.67
C GLN A 496 33.15 34.55 -12.24
N HIS A 497 32.18 34.54 -13.15
CA HIS A 497 30.77 34.78 -12.83
C HIS A 497 30.20 33.66 -11.95
N MET A 498 30.51 32.39 -12.26
CA MET A 498 30.09 31.24 -11.47
C MET A 498 30.69 31.30 -10.06
N GLN A 499 31.98 31.60 -9.91
CA GLN A 499 32.62 31.79 -8.61
C GLN A 499 32.01 32.96 -7.82
N LYS A 500 31.75 34.10 -8.48
CA LYS A 500 31.04 35.25 -7.86
C LYS A 500 29.60 34.93 -7.46
N SER A 501 28.94 34.00 -8.15
CA SER A 501 27.59 33.54 -7.83
C SER A 501 27.56 32.45 -6.74
N ALA A 502 28.56 31.58 -6.69
CA ALA A 502 28.71 30.53 -5.69
C ALA A 502 29.13 31.08 -4.31
N THR A 503 29.88 32.18 -4.28
CA THR A 503 30.31 32.85 -3.03
C THR A 503 29.21 33.68 -2.37
N LYS A 504 28.06 33.89 -3.04
CA LYS A 504 26.90 34.53 -2.43
C LYS A 504 25.88 33.46 -2.05
N PRO A 505 25.64 33.18 -0.76
CA PRO A 505 24.52 32.33 -0.38
C PRO A 505 23.23 32.96 -0.91
N TYR A 506 22.35 32.12 -1.47
CA TYR A 506 21.04 32.53 -1.97
C TYR A 506 20.21 33.10 -0.81
N LEU A 507 20.27 34.41 -0.62
CA LEU A 507 19.34 35.14 0.25
C LEU A 507 18.01 35.22 -0.48
N GLY A 508 17.05 34.41 -0.03
CA GLY A 508 15.67 34.45 -0.48
C GLY A 508 15.11 35.87 -0.50
N LYS A 509 14.22 36.13 -1.46
CA LYS A 509 13.55 37.41 -1.75
C LYS A 509 13.46 38.35 -0.54
N LYS A 510 14.29 39.40 -0.52
CA LYS A 510 14.10 40.56 0.36
C LYS A 510 12.72 41.16 0.06
N GLN A 511 11.87 41.23 1.08
CA GLN A 511 10.66 42.02 1.06
C GLN A 511 11.03 43.48 0.75
N ILE A 512 10.35 44.05 -0.23
CA ILE A 512 10.48 45.46 -0.59
C ILE A 512 9.83 46.26 0.54
N SER A 513 10.64 46.95 1.33
CA SER A 513 10.14 47.99 2.25
C SER A 513 9.71 49.19 1.41
N SER A 514 8.43 49.51 1.48
CA SER A 514 7.84 50.72 0.90
C SER A 514 8.41 51.95 1.60
N GLN A 515 9.33 52.65 0.94
CA GLN A 515 9.63 54.04 1.27
C GLN A 515 8.67 54.92 0.47
N THR A 516 7.72 55.52 1.17
CA THR A 516 6.93 56.66 0.71
C THR A 516 7.86 57.85 0.59
N ALA A 517 8.13 58.28 -0.64
CA ALA A 517 8.72 59.57 -0.92
C ALA A 517 7.57 60.55 -1.15
N ASP A 518 7.36 61.44 -0.18
CA ASP A 518 6.67 62.71 -0.39
C ASP A 518 7.44 63.53 -1.40
N LEU A 519 6.79 64.01 -2.45
CA LEU A 519 7.14 65.27 -3.12
C LEU A 519 5.89 65.83 -3.82
N ASP A 520 5.80 67.16 -3.78
CA ASP A 520 4.95 68.03 -4.59
C ASP A 520 4.83 67.65 -6.08
#